data_AF-A0A2A4SS01-F1
#
_entry.id   AF-A0A2A4SS01-F1
#
_cell.length_a   1.000
_cell.length_b   1.000
_cell.length_c   1.000
_cell.angle_alpha   90.00
_cell.angle_beta   90.00
_cell.angle_gamma   90.00
#
_symmetry.space_group_name_H-M   'P 1'
#
loop_
_entity.id
_entity.type
_entity.pdbx_description
1 polymer ?
#
loop_
_entity_poly.entity_id
_entity_poly.type
_entity_poly.pdbx_seq_one_letter_code
_entity_poly.pdbx_strand_id
1 'polypeptide(L)'
;MEAEAVAQEKGSPQGTGQTGKRRNIRGNVAPSGRRIPKDFAARVAIRITAINERELDDVVAAERVADLIHRNMSDPEMYPYFLEIIDTLLDNDETRKYAATTWTALLWHADEHPEYRDFVESLILMVVNGHIQQDRPPWENQASGKSFSSYAYLVGETFIQMMRLNSDLYEILTDLFSMIIRLEMSRDLERKEAEGKQKKNIVGKKKKQEGVAGSSKKLYDDIVDYVSSRGDFRSDTLNQKNPNEYILVLADRMRSTRRYIIQDIMNRYALEKKKKLEKELKEREASAEEVIGIGTAFNHGLYLFWVEKRYNFKYLAVEKVRITLEVLGMLMGVFIVGMGYLGAGAVSIGEGIIVCGMMIAFVKFFCSRQFFLPFYPQDVTADLEKDVGIYTPVFRKMSKMQMNAFLNKHMRNSENTLLLHLMPEYVKYIFSVMPDRKDLLMTSDDINEFIEHLELNISKFQRGR
;
A
#
# COMPACT_ATOMS: atom_id res chain seq x y z
N MET A 1 85.31 -41.53 35.46
CA MET A 1 85.63 -41.78 34.04
C MET A 1 85.77 -43.28 33.92
N GLU A 2 84.63 -43.95 33.79
CA GLU A 2 84.50 -45.40 33.97
C GLU A 2 84.37 -46.10 32.63
N ALA A 3 84.97 -47.29 32.62
CA ALA A 3 85.07 -48.25 31.56
C ALA A 3 83.83 -49.16 31.48
N GLU A 4 83.43 -49.41 30.23
CA GLU A 4 83.26 -50.73 29.62
C GLU A 4 82.28 -51.79 30.17
N ALA A 5 81.47 -52.28 29.22
CA ALA A 5 81.28 -53.70 28.84
C ALA A 5 79.85 -54.28 28.92
N VAL A 6 79.25 -54.45 27.73
CA VAL A 6 78.59 -55.64 27.14
C VAL A 6 77.90 -56.66 28.07
N ALA A 7 76.60 -56.94 27.83
CA ALA A 7 76.07 -58.27 27.42
C ALA A 7 74.52 -58.35 27.44
N GLN A 8 73.96 -59.15 26.53
CA GLN A 8 72.54 -59.52 26.39
C GLN A 8 72.10 -60.58 27.42
N GLU A 9 70.85 -60.53 27.92
CA GLU A 9 69.98 -61.72 28.02
C GLU A 9 68.50 -61.39 28.27
N LYS A 10 67.64 -62.36 27.91
CA LYS A 10 66.17 -62.32 27.82
C LYS A 10 65.47 -62.40 29.18
N GLY A 11 64.28 -61.78 29.28
CA GLY A 11 63.28 -62.11 30.30
C GLY A 11 62.07 -61.18 30.32
N SER A 12 60.92 -61.62 29.79
CA SER A 12 59.58 -61.05 30.07
C SER A 12 59.04 -61.63 31.40
N PRO A 13 57.86 -61.25 31.95
CA PRO A 13 56.95 -60.12 31.67
C PRO A 13 56.45 -59.37 32.95
N GLN A 14 55.87 -58.17 32.80
CA GLN A 14 54.60 -57.71 33.42
C GLN A 14 54.49 -56.17 33.46
N GLY A 15 53.31 -55.66 33.09
CA GLY A 15 52.65 -54.60 33.85
C GLY A 15 52.87 -53.14 33.46
N THR A 16 51.79 -52.56 32.90
CA THR A 16 51.31 -51.18 33.07
C THR A 16 51.91 -50.03 32.23
N GLY A 17 51.00 -49.19 31.72
CA GLY A 17 51.25 -47.75 31.59
C GLY A 17 51.50 -47.21 30.18
N GLN A 18 50.41 -46.74 29.55
CA GLN A 18 50.30 -45.53 28.71
C GLN A 18 51.53 -45.03 27.92
N THR A 19 51.37 -44.89 26.60
CA THR A 19 51.45 -43.59 25.89
C THR A 19 51.28 -43.75 24.38
N GLY A 20 50.58 -42.78 23.77
CA GLY A 20 50.88 -42.31 22.42
C GLY A 20 50.10 -42.92 21.26
N LYS A 21 49.08 -42.20 20.78
CA LYS A 21 49.00 -41.88 19.34
C LYS A 21 48.08 -40.70 19.05
N ARG A 22 48.72 -39.61 18.59
CA ARG A 22 48.13 -38.54 17.79
C ARG A 22 47.17 -39.11 16.76
N ARG A 23 45.96 -38.56 16.65
CA ARG A 23 45.20 -38.61 15.40
C ARG A 23 44.57 -37.24 15.14
N ASN A 24 45.04 -36.66 14.04
CA ASN A 24 44.39 -35.64 13.24
C ASN A 24 42.88 -35.85 13.21
N ILE A 25 42.12 -34.81 13.51
CA ILE A 25 40.74 -34.66 13.03
C ILE A 25 40.64 -33.25 12.45
N ARG A 26 40.91 -33.16 11.14
CA ARG A 26 40.43 -32.08 10.28
C ARG A 26 39.52 -32.73 9.24
N GLY A 27 38.33 -32.16 9.11
CA GLY A 27 37.43 -32.37 7.98
C GLY A 27 36.55 -33.60 8.09
N ASN A 28 35.33 -33.42 8.60
CA ASN A 28 34.20 -34.11 8.01
C ASN A 28 33.00 -33.17 7.91
N VAL A 29 32.55 -33.04 6.68
CA VAL A 29 31.39 -32.31 6.20
C VAL A 29 30.14 -32.74 6.98
N ALA A 30 29.30 -31.77 7.32
CA ALA A 30 28.04 -31.97 8.05
C ALA A 30 27.10 -32.93 7.29
N PRO A 31 26.50 -33.93 7.96
CA PRO A 31 25.37 -34.65 7.41
C PRO A 31 24.07 -34.17 8.07
N SER A 32 23.12 -33.77 7.22
CA SER A 32 21.69 -33.72 7.49
C SER A 32 21.23 -35.00 8.21
N GLY A 33 20.68 -34.85 9.42
CA GLY A 33 20.21 -35.96 10.26
C GLY A 33 20.92 -36.15 11.61
N ARG A 34 21.32 -35.07 12.30
CA ARG A 34 21.80 -35.18 13.69
C ARG A 34 20.66 -35.69 14.58
N ARG A 35 20.81 -36.90 15.14
CA ARG A 35 20.03 -37.29 16.33
C ARG A 35 20.46 -36.37 17.48
N ILE A 36 19.68 -35.32 17.74
CA ILE A 36 19.93 -34.41 18.85
C ILE A 36 19.71 -35.19 20.15
N PRO A 37 20.71 -35.26 21.05
CA PRO A 37 20.54 -35.93 22.34
C PRO A 37 19.40 -35.28 23.14
N LYS A 38 18.62 -36.09 23.88
CA LYS A 38 17.52 -35.55 24.72
C LYS A 38 18.00 -34.53 25.75
N ASP A 39 19.23 -34.70 26.26
CA ASP A 39 19.83 -33.79 27.24
C ASP A 39 20.65 -32.66 26.59
N PHE A 40 20.43 -32.36 25.30
CA PHE A 40 21.22 -31.37 24.57
C PHE A 40 21.17 -30.00 25.24
N ALA A 41 19.97 -29.50 25.55
CA ALA A 41 19.77 -28.21 26.20
C ALA A 41 20.49 -28.14 27.56
N ALA A 42 20.32 -29.15 28.41
CA ALA A 42 21.00 -29.24 29.71
C ALA A 42 22.53 -29.23 29.58
N ARG A 43 23.09 -29.97 28.61
CA ARG A 43 24.54 -29.98 28.37
C ARG A 43 25.08 -28.64 27.90
N VAL A 44 24.32 -27.90 27.10
CA VAL A 44 24.71 -26.57 26.65
C VAL A 44 24.58 -25.56 27.80
N ALA A 45 23.50 -25.61 28.59
CA ALA A 45 23.33 -24.78 29.78
C ALA A 45 24.50 -24.95 30.77
N ILE A 46 24.92 -26.19 31.06
CA ILE A 46 26.10 -26.49 31.89
C ILE A 46 27.38 -25.86 31.31
N ARG A 47 27.55 -25.90 29.99
CA ARG A 47 28.70 -25.27 29.32
C ARG A 47 28.67 -23.76 29.43
N ILE A 48 27.50 -23.14 29.29
CA ILE A 48 27.32 -21.69 29.47
C ILE A 48 27.70 -21.30 30.90
N THR A 49 27.20 -22.02 31.91
CA THR A 49 27.57 -21.82 33.31
C THR A 49 29.10 -21.95 33.50
N ALA A 50 29.69 -23.03 32.97
CA ALA A 50 31.13 -23.25 33.10
C ALA A 50 32.00 -22.18 32.39
N ILE A 51 31.53 -21.59 31.29
CA ILE A 51 32.23 -20.48 30.63
C ILE A 51 32.19 -19.24 31.53
N ASN A 52 31.00 -18.86 32.01
CA ASN A 52 30.83 -17.68 32.85
C ASN A 52 31.51 -17.80 34.22
N GLU A 53 31.66 -19.02 34.77
CA GLU A 53 32.37 -19.22 36.05
C GLU A 53 33.89 -19.30 35.89
N ARG A 54 34.38 -19.69 34.71
CA ARG A 54 35.82 -19.87 34.45
C ARG A 54 36.49 -18.59 34.01
N GLU A 55 35.83 -17.79 33.18
CA GLU A 55 36.37 -16.54 32.69
C GLU A 55 36.10 -15.44 33.71
N LEU A 56 37.15 -14.69 34.09
CA LEU A 56 37.05 -13.57 35.03
C LEU A 56 36.57 -12.27 34.35
N ASP A 57 36.60 -12.23 33.02
CA ASP A 57 36.19 -11.09 32.20
C ASP A 57 34.84 -11.41 31.54
N ASP A 58 33.83 -10.62 31.89
CA ASP A 58 32.46 -10.75 31.40
C ASP A 58 32.36 -10.59 29.87
N VAL A 59 33.23 -9.79 29.26
CA VAL A 59 33.24 -9.57 27.81
C VAL A 59 33.73 -10.82 27.08
N VAL A 60 34.83 -11.41 27.56
CA VAL A 60 35.38 -12.65 26.99
C VAL A 60 34.43 -13.83 27.22
N ALA A 61 33.75 -13.86 28.37
CA ALA A 61 32.71 -14.84 28.64
C ALA A 61 31.54 -14.70 27.65
N ALA A 62 31.06 -13.47 27.43
CA ALA A 62 29.98 -13.17 26.50
C ALA A 62 30.33 -13.59 25.07
N GLU A 63 31.52 -13.24 24.57
CA GLU A 63 31.98 -13.61 23.23
C GLU A 63 31.94 -15.13 23.02
N ARG A 64 32.49 -15.89 23.98
CA ARG A 64 32.50 -17.36 23.91
C ARG A 64 31.12 -17.99 24.04
N VAL A 65 30.22 -17.38 24.81
CA VAL A 65 28.82 -17.83 24.90
C VAL A 65 28.10 -17.56 23.58
N ALA A 66 28.24 -16.38 22.99
CA ALA A 66 27.65 -16.05 21.69
C ALA A 66 28.15 -17.00 20.58
N ASP A 67 29.46 -17.22 20.52
CA ASP A 67 30.10 -18.18 19.62
C ASP A 67 29.54 -19.60 19.80
N LEU A 68 29.40 -20.06 21.05
CA LEU A 68 28.88 -21.38 21.38
C LEU A 68 27.43 -21.54 20.92
N ILE A 69 26.59 -20.54 21.18
CA ILE A 69 25.19 -20.55 20.79
C ILE A 69 25.08 -20.56 19.27
N HIS A 70 25.68 -19.58 18.59
CA HIS A 70 25.53 -19.42 17.15
C HIS A 70 26.05 -20.66 16.40
N ARG A 71 27.24 -21.18 16.74
CA ARG A 71 27.82 -22.37 16.07
C ARG A 71 26.97 -23.64 16.23
N ASN A 72 26.19 -23.75 17.30
CA ASN A 72 25.39 -24.96 17.56
C ASN A 72 23.91 -24.79 17.21
N MET A 73 23.43 -23.56 17.03
CA MET A 73 21.98 -23.26 16.93
C MET A 73 21.61 -22.36 15.76
N SER A 74 22.54 -22.02 14.87
CA SER A 74 22.25 -21.22 13.66
C SER A 74 21.20 -21.86 12.74
N ASP A 75 20.99 -23.17 12.82
CA ASP A 75 19.98 -23.87 12.03
C ASP A 75 18.57 -23.69 12.63
N PRO A 76 17.52 -23.38 11.84
CA PRO A 76 16.17 -23.17 12.35
C PRO A 76 15.57 -24.33 13.17
N GLU A 77 15.97 -25.57 12.87
CA GLU A 77 15.56 -26.77 13.63
C GLU A 77 16.08 -26.76 15.07
N MET A 78 17.15 -26.00 15.34
CA MET A 78 17.79 -25.91 16.65
C MET A 78 17.20 -24.80 17.54
N TYR A 79 16.42 -23.87 16.97
CA TYR A 79 15.87 -22.73 17.69
C TYR A 79 15.02 -23.13 18.92
N PRO A 80 14.18 -24.19 18.88
CA PRO A 80 13.42 -24.60 20.07
C PRO A 80 14.31 -24.99 21.25
N TYR A 81 15.49 -25.56 20.98
CA TYR A 81 16.46 -25.93 22.01
C TYR A 81 17.11 -24.71 22.65
N PHE A 82 17.21 -23.59 21.95
CA PHE A 82 17.67 -22.34 22.57
C PHE A 82 16.74 -21.93 23.72
N LEU A 83 15.42 -22.02 23.51
CA LEU A 83 14.45 -21.72 24.58
C LEU A 83 14.49 -22.74 25.72
N GLU A 84 14.73 -24.02 25.43
CA GLU A 84 14.93 -25.05 26.46
C GLU A 84 16.20 -24.78 27.30
N ILE A 85 17.25 -24.23 26.69
CA ILE A 85 18.47 -23.83 27.41
C ILE A 85 18.16 -22.66 28.34
N ILE A 86 17.45 -21.64 27.86
CA ILE A 86 17.02 -20.51 28.67
C ILE A 86 16.15 -20.99 29.84
N ASP A 87 15.19 -21.89 29.59
CA ASP A 87 14.34 -22.49 30.62
C ASP A 87 15.18 -23.21 31.69
N THR A 88 16.13 -24.05 31.25
CA THR A 88 17.06 -24.76 32.15
C THR A 88 17.91 -23.80 33.00
N LEU A 89 18.35 -22.68 32.42
CA LEU A 89 19.12 -21.66 33.14
C LEU A 89 18.25 -20.88 34.13
N LEU A 90 16.95 -20.69 33.83
CA LEU A 90 16.01 -20.00 34.70
C LEU A 90 15.53 -20.85 35.88
N ASP A 91 15.57 -22.17 35.77
CA ASP A 91 15.13 -23.10 36.80
C ASP A 91 15.93 -22.99 38.11
N ASN A 92 17.23 -22.65 38.04
CA ASN A 92 18.09 -22.49 39.22
C ASN A 92 18.44 -21.01 39.48
N ASP A 93 18.25 -20.58 40.73
CA ASP A 93 18.52 -19.21 41.19
C ASP A 93 19.95 -18.74 40.89
N GLU A 94 20.95 -19.64 40.95
CA GLU A 94 22.35 -19.31 40.70
C GLU A 94 22.64 -19.08 39.20
N THR A 95 21.88 -19.74 38.32
CA THR A 95 22.09 -19.71 36.87
C THR A 95 21.18 -18.75 36.12
N ARG A 96 20.14 -18.20 36.78
CA ARG A 96 19.21 -17.23 36.19
C ARG A 96 19.89 -16.03 35.53
N LYS A 97 20.98 -15.56 36.13
CA LYS A 97 21.79 -14.47 35.56
C LYS A 97 22.40 -14.83 34.20
N TYR A 98 22.73 -16.10 33.98
CA TYR A 98 23.30 -16.56 32.72
C TYR A 98 22.26 -16.64 31.60
N ALA A 99 20.96 -16.79 31.92
CA ALA A 99 19.90 -16.65 30.92
C ALA A 99 19.88 -15.23 30.34
N ALA A 100 20.02 -14.21 31.20
CA ALA A 100 20.13 -12.82 30.78
C ALA A 100 21.40 -12.57 29.95
N THR A 101 22.58 -12.97 30.45
CA THR A 101 23.84 -12.73 29.71
C THR A 101 23.90 -13.49 28.39
N THR A 102 23.21 -14.64 28.24
CA THR A 102 23.15 -15.37 26.97
C THR A 102 22.46 -14.56 25.87
N TRP A 103 21.32 -13.94 26.16
CA TRP A 103 20.64 -13.04 25.22
C TRP A 103 21.47 -11.78 24.96
N THR A 104 22.05 -11.21 26.03
CA THR A 104 22.86 -10.00 25.92
C THR A 104 24.10 -10.20 25.06
N ALA A 105 24.79 -11.33 25.22
CA ALA A 105 26.01 -11.66 24.50
C ALA A 105 25.82 -11.65 22.98
N LEU A 106 24.69 -12.19 22.49
CA LEU A 106 24.39 -12.20 21.05
C LEU A 106 24.24 -10.78 20.48
N LEU A 107 23.70 -9.84 21.26
CA LEU A 107 23.50 -8.46 20.81
C LEU A 107 24.73 -7.57 21.02
N TRP A 108 25.50 -7.78 22.08
CA TRP A 108 26.74 -7.03 22.29
C TRP A 108 27.73 -7.22 21.14
N HIS A 109 27.84 -8.44 20.62
CA HIS A 109 28.75 -8.75 19.53
C HIS A 109 28.11 -8.60 18.14
N ALA A 110 26.87 -8.11 18.04
CA ALA A 110 26.16 -7.98 16.76
C ALA A 110 26.79 -6.94 15.82
N ASP A 111 27.50 -5.93 16.35
CA ASP A 111 28.20 -4.93 15.53
C ASP A 111 29.44 -5.52 14.84
N GLU A 112 30.11 -6.47 15.48
CA GLU A 112 31.27 -7.20 14.93
C GLU A 112 30.84 -8.41 14.09
N HIS A 113 29.75 -9.06 14.50
CA HIS A 113 29.16 -10.25 13.89
C HIS A 113 27.67 -10.00 13.54
N PRO A 114 27.37 -9.35 12.40
CA PRO A 114 26.00 -9.06 11.98
C PRO A 114 25.09 -10.28 11.92
N GLU A 115 25.66 -11.46 11.64
CA GLU A 115 24.95 -12.75 11.65
C GLU A 115 24.25 -13.06 12.99
N TYR A 116 24.74 -12.54 14.11
CA TYR A 116 24.12 -12.74 15.42
C TYR A 116 22.81 -11.98 15.52
N ARG A 117 22.70 -10.80 14.88
CA ARG A 117 21.45 -10.03 14.85
C ARG A 117 20.39 -10.76 14.04
N ASP A 118 20.73 -11.26 12.86
CA ASP A 118 19.82 -12.04 12.01
C ASP A 118 19.34 -13.31 12.72
N PHE A 119 20.23 -13.98 13.45
CA PHE A 119 19.90 -15.12 14.28
C PHE A 119 18.94 -14.75 15.42
N VAL A 120 19.18 -13.66 16.15
CA VAL A 120 18.30 -13.15 17.21
C VAL A 120 16.92 -12.79 16.67
N GLU A 121 16.83 -12.09 15.54
CA GLU A 121 15.55 -11.76 14.90
C GLU A 121 14.77 -13.02 14.52
N SER A 122 15.47 -14.06 14.04
CA SER A 122 14.87 -15.35 13.70
C SER A 122 14.36 -16.11 14.94
N LEU A 123 15.11 -16.07 16.04
CA LEU A 123 14.67 -16.63 17.33
C LEU A 123 13.42 -15.90 17.85
N ILE A 124 13.41 -14.57 17.80
CA ILE A 124 12.26 -13.76 18.22
C ILE A 124 11.04 -14.07 17.36
N LEU A 125 11.21 -14.21 16.03
CA LEU A 125 10.11 -14.57 15.14
C LEU A 125 9.52 -15.95 15.49
N MET A 126 10.36 -16.92 15.83
CA MET A 126 9.91 -18.24 16.30
C MET A 126 9.12 -18.12 17.62
N VAL A 127 9.62 -17.33 18.56
CA VAL A 127 8.95 -17.04 19.85
C VAL A 127 7.59 -16.37 19.65
N VAL A 128 7.49 -15.36 18.78
CA VAL A 128 6.21 -14.69 18.45
C VAL A 128 5.22 -15.65 17.80
N ASN A 129 5.69 -16.54 16.91
CA ASN A 129 4.84 -17.53 16.27
C ASN A 129 4.38 -18.63 17.23
N GLY A 130 5.26 -19.13 18.10
CA GLY A 130 4.92 -20.12 19.12
C GLY A 130 3.88 -19.60 20.11
N HIS A 131 4.03 -18.35 20.59
CA HIS A 131 3.04 -17.69 21.44
C HIS A 131 1.62 -17.70 20.85
N ILE A 132 1.52 -17.46 19.55
CA ILE A 132 0.22 -17.37 18.87
C ILE A 132 -0.35 -18.74 18.61
N GLN A 133 0.49 -19.72 18.28
CA GLN A 133 0.07 -21.10 18.09
C GLN A 133 -0.24 -21.81 19.41
N GLN A 134 0.19 -21.23 20.55
CA GLN A 134 0.09 -21.86 21.87
C GLN A 134 0.68 -23.27 21.87
N ASP A 135 1.85 -23.43 21.25
CA ASP A 135 2.54 -24.71 21.08
C ASP A 135 3.20 -25.24 22.37
N ARG A 136 3.25 -24.41 23.42
CA ARG A 136 3.74 -24.78 24.76
C ARG A 136 2.66 -24.53 25.82
N PRO A 137 2.62 -25.34 26.90
CA PRO A 137 1.68 -25.12 27.99
C PRO A 137 1.89 -23.74 28.64
N PRO A 138 0.82 -23.07 29.08
CA PRO A 138 0.93 -21.79 29.76
C PRO A 138 1.64 -21.96 31.11
N TRP A 139 2.36 -20.92 31.52
CA TRP A 139 2.95 -20.84 32.84
C TRP A 139 1.95 -20.23 33.82
N GLU A 140 1.72 -20.90 34.95
CA GLU A 140 0.81 -20.44 36.00
C GLU A 140 1.58 -19.91 37.20
N ASN A 141 1.29 -18.67 37.58
CA ASN A 141 1.85 -18.07 38.79
C ASN A 141 1.16 -18.68 40.02
N GLN A 142 1.87 -19.54 40.75
CA GLN A 142 1.35 -20.18 41.96
C GLN A 142 0.86 -19.19 43.03
N ALA A 143 1.44 -17.99 43.10
CA ALA A 143 1.10 -16.98 44.11
C ALA A 143 -0.08 -16.08 43.72
N SER A 144 -0.28 -15.82 42.43
CA SER A 144 -1.36 -14.92 41.95
C SER A 144 -2.50 -15.61 41.23
N GLY A 145 -2.35 -16.90 40.86
CA GLY A 145 -3.31 -17.65 40.06
C GLY A 145 -3.45 -17.16 38.62
N LYS A 146 -2.62 -16.22 38.17
CA LYS A 146 -2.62 -15.71 36.79
C LYS A 146 -1.83 -16.66 35.89
N SER A 147 -2.38 -16.95 34.71
CA SER A 147 -1.71 -17.69 33.65
C SER A 147 -1.13 -16.75 32.60
N PHE A 148 0.06 -17.08 32.12
CA PHE A 148 0.78 -16.37 31.06
C PHE A 148 1.26 -17.39 30.03
N SER A 149 1.58 -16.96 28.82
CA SER A 149 2.28 -17.85 27.90
C SER A 149 3.66 -18.23 28.45
N SER A 150 4.13 -19.45 28.16
CA SER A 150 5.52 -19.84 28.49
C SER A 150 6.54 -18.93 27.84
N TYR A 151 6.26 -18.41 26.63
CA TYR A 151 7.09 -17.42 25.96
C TYR A 151 7.16 -16.09 26.72
N ALA A 152 6.03 -15.59 27.25
CA ALA A 152 6.03 -14.39 28.08
C ALA A 152 6.78 -14.61 29.40
N TYR A 153 6.68 -15.80 30.00
CA TYR A 153 7.48 -16.19 31.16
C TYR A 153 8.98 -16.16 30.85
N LEU A 154 9.43 -16.89 29.82
CA LEU A 154 10.86 -17.01 29.48
C LEU A 154 11.48 -15.65 29.16
N VAL A 155 10.83 -14.87 28.30
CA VAL A 155 11.33 -13.54 27.91
C VAL A 155 11.21 -12.55 29.06
N GLY A 156 10.08 -12.54 29.77
CA GLY A 156 9.83 -11.62 30.87
C GLY A 156 10.76 -11.84 32.05
N GLU A 157 11.01 -13.09 32.45
CA GLU A 157 11.94 -13.40 33.53
C GLU A 157 13.39 -13.09 33.10
N THR A 158 13.77 -13.36 31.84
CA THR A 158 15.06 -12.93 31.29
C THR A 158 15.25 -11.41 31.40
N PHE A 159 14.23 -10.62 31.05
CA PHE A 159 14.25 -9.16 31.17
C PHE A 159 14.39 -8.68 32.62
N ILE A 160 13.71 -9.35 33.56
CA ILE A 160 13.87 -9.08 35.00
C ILE A 160 15.32 -9.35 35.43
N GLN A 161 15.91 -10.47 34.99
CA GLN A 161 17.30 -10.80 35.32
C GLN A 161 18.31 -9.82 34.70
N MET A 162 18.08 -9.33 33.47
CA MET A 162 18.90 -8.27 32.86
C MET A 162 18.92 -7.00 33.73
N MET A 163 17.75 -6.54 34.16
CA MET A 163 17.63 -5.37 35.04
C MET A 163 18.24 -5.59 36.42
N ARG A 164 18.20 -6.81 36.93
CA ARG A 164 18.80 -7.17 38.23
C ARG A 164 20.32 -7.20 38.18
N LEU A 165 20.91 -7.58 37.04
CA LEU A 165 22.36 -7.69 36.87
C LEU A 165 23.04 -6.34 36.73
N ASN A 166 22.64 -5.57 35.73
CA ASN A 166 23.19 -4.25 35.47
C ASN A 166 22.13 -3.38 34.77
N SER A 167 21.94 -2.15 35.27
CA SER A 167 21.07 -1.15 34.65
C SER A 167 21.45 -0.81 33.22
N ASP A 168 22.72 -0.99 32.83
CA ASP A 168 23.20 -0.71 31.47
C ASP A 168 22.63 -1.70 30.45
N LEU A 169 22.21 -2.89 30.89
CA LEU A 169 21.53 -3.88 30.03
C LEU A 169 20.14 -3.45 29.59
N TYR A 170 19.63 -2.33 30.13
CA TYR A 170 18.35 -1.76 29.74
C TYR A 170 18.30 -1.38 28.26
N GLU A 171 19.40 -0.93 27.66
CA GLU A 171 19.43 -0.60 26.23
C GLU A 171 19.21 -1.85 25.37
N ILE A 172 19.89 -2.95 25.72
CA ILE A 172 19.78 -4.24 25.02
C ILE A 172 18.40 -4.86 25.19
N LEU A 173 17.85 -4.80 26.42
CA LEU A 173 16.47 -5.20 26.69
C LEU A 173 15.50 -4.40 25.84
N THR A 174 15.69 -3.09 25.75
CA THR A 174 14.85 -2.21 24.94
C THR A 174 14.95 -2.56 23.46
N ASP A 175 16.13 -2.92 22.94
CA ASP A 175 16.28 -3.37 21.55
C ASP A 175 15.56 -4.71 21.31
N LEU A 176 15.73 -5.71 22.19
CA LEU A 176 15.00 -6.98 22.12
C LEU A 176 13.48 -6.78 22.14
N PHE A 177 12.98 -5.97 23.07
CA PHE A 177 11.56 -5.68 23.16
C PHE A 177 11.05 -4.91 21.94
N SER A 178 11.88 -4.01 21.39
CA SER A 178 11.59 -3.29 20.15
C SER A 178 11.47 -4.25 18.96
N MET A 179 12.39 -5.22 18.84
CA MET A 179 12.34 -6.26 17.81
C MET A 179 11.07 -7.10 17.92
N ILE A 180 10.68 -7.53 19.13
CA ILE A 180 9.42 -8.27 19.36
C ILE A 180 8.22 -7.47 18.85
N ILE A 181 8.10 -6.19 19.23
CA ILE A 181 7.00 -5.34 18.79
C ILE A 181 7.01 -5.17 17.27
N ARG A 182 8.17 -4.90 16.66
CA ARG A 182 8.29 -4.67 15.21
C ARG A 182 7.91 -5.91 14.42
N LEU A 183 8.41 -7.09 14.79
CA LEU A 183 8.12 -8.34 14.10
C LEU A 183 6.64 -8.73 14.25
N GLU A 184 6.07 -8.61 15.44
CA GLU A 184 4.67 -8.94 15.68
C GLU A 184 3.71 -7.98 14.96
N MET A 185 4.01 -6.67 14.95
CA MET A 185 3.21 -5.66 14.26
C MET A 185 3.33 -5.73 12.73
N SER A 186 4.52 -6.00 12.19
CA SER A 186 4.74 -6.10 10.74
C SER A 186 3.94 -7.26 10.16
N ARG A 187 3.98 -8.43 10.81
CA ARG A 187 3.19 -9.59 10.40
C ARG A 187 1.67 -9.32 10.45
N ASP A 188 1.22 -8.56 11.43
CA ASP A 188 -0.20 -8.15 11.56
C ASP A 188 -0.64 -7.22 10.43
N LEU A 189 0.22 -6.28 10.02
CA LEU A 189 -0.04 -5.38 8.90
C LEU A 189 -0.07 -6.16 7.58
N GLU A 190 0.88 -7.06 7.35
CA GLU A 190 0.92 -7.94 6.17
C GLU A 190 -0.35 -8.80 6.06
N ARG A 191 -0.80 -9.37 7.18
CA ARG A 191 -2.06 -10.13 7.24
C ARG A 191 -3.25 -9.25 6.86
N LYS A 192 -3.35 -8.03 7.41
CA LYS A 192 -4.42 -7.08 7.07
C LYS A 192 -4.40 -6.69 5.59
N GLU A 193 -3.22 -6.49 5.01
CA GLU A 193 -3.09 -6.23 3.57
C GLU A 193 -3.55 -7.43 2.73
N ALA A 194 -3.16 -8.66 3.11
CA ALA A 194 -3.56 -9.87 2.41
C ALA A 194 -5.09 -10.08 2.46
N GLU A 195 -5.71 -9.88 3.63
CA GLU A 195 -7.17 -9.94 3.79
C GLU A 195 -7.87 -8.83 2.99
N GLY A 196 -7.28 -7.63 2.93
CA GLY A 196 -7.80 -6.51 2.13
C GLY A 196 -7.78 -6.79 0.62
N LYS A 197 -6.71 -7.43 0.12
CA LYS A 197 -6.61 -7.86 -1.30
C LYS A 197 -7.61 -8.96 -1.63
N GLN A 198 -7.80 -9.94 -0.75
CA GLN A 198 -8.79 -11.00 -0.95
C GLN A 198 -10.24 -10.48 -0.97
N LYS A 199 -10.57 -9.48 -0.13
CA LYS A 199 -11.90 -8.84 -0.14
C LYS A 199 -12.19 -8.07 -1.43
N LYS A 200 -11.19 -7.49 -2.09
CA LYS A 200 -11.36 -6.82 -3.40
C LYS A 200 -11.64 -7.81 -4.54
N ASN A 201 -11.16 -9.05 -4.44
CA ASN A 201 -11.30 -10.06 -5.49
C ASN A 201 -12.50 -11.01 -5.29
N ILE A 202 -13.19 -10.96 -4.15
CA ILE A 202 -14.28 -11.88 -3.82
C ILE A 202 -15.49 -11.10 -3.32
N VAL A 203 -16.23 -10.50 -4.26
CA VAL A 203 -17.66 -10.26 -4.07
C VAL A 203 -18.35 -11.61 -4.26
N GLY A 204 -18.70 -12.29 -3.16
CA GLY A 204 -19.57 -13.47 -3.19
C GLY A 204 -18.89 -14.83 -3.05
N LYS A 205 -18.16 -15.07 -1.95
CA LYS A 205 -18.05 -16.42 -1.38
C LYS A 205 -17.95 -16.34 0.14
N LYS A 206 -18.92 -16.95 0.82
CA LYS A 206 -18.97 -17.08 2.28
C LYS A 206 -17.63 -17.61 2.78
N LYS A 207 -16.97 -16.84 3.64
CA LYS A 207 -15.82 -17.27 4.43
C LYS A 207 -16.21 -18.51 5.24
N LYS A 208 -15.77 -19.70 4.82
CA LYS A 208 -15.41 -20.76 5.77
C LYS A 208 -14.03 -20.38 6.29
N GLN A 209 -13.97 -19.81 7.50
CA GLN A 209 -12.73 -19.76 8.27
C GLN A 209 -12.72 -21.00 9.16
N GLU A 210 -12.13 -22.07 8.65
CA GLU A 210 -11.44 -23.05 9.51
C GLU A 210 -10.02 -22.52 9.68
N GLY A 211 -9.57 -22.30 10.92
CA GLY A 211 -8.24 -21.78 11.20
C GLY A 211 -8.04 -21.48 12.67
N VAL A 212 -7.61 -22.51 13.40
CA VAL A 212 -6.90 -22.56 14.69
C VAL A 212 -7.12 -21.37 15.63
N ALA A 213 -7.74 -21.64 16.78
CA ALA A 213 -7.88 -20.72 17.90
C ALA A 213 -6.50 -20.36 18.48
N GLY A 214 -5.79 -19.45 17.82
CA GLY A 214 -4.54 -18.89 18.34
C GLY A 214 -4.79 -17.85 19.43
N SER A 215 -3.76 -17.56 20.23
CA SER A 215 -3.81 -16.53 21.27
C SER A 215 -4.27 -15.19 20.67
N SER A 216 -5.32 -14.60 21.25
CA SER A 216 -5.80 -13.27 20.84
C SER A 216 -4.93 -12.13 21.38
N LYS A 217 -4.15 -12.40 22.43
CA LYS A 217 -3.30 -11.43 23.11
C LYS A 217 -1.92 -11.39 22.46
N LYS A 218 -1.40 -10.17 22.28
CA LYS A 218 -0.08 -9.93 21.71
C LYS A 218 1.03 -10.36 22.66
N LEU A 219 2.13 -10.90 22.13
CA LEU A 219 3.25 -11.36 22.96
C LEU A 219 3.85 -10.20 23.74
N TYR A 220 4.08 -9.04 23.09
CA TYR A 220 4.63 -7.87 23.78
C TYR A 220 3.72 -7.37 24.92
N ASP A 221 2.41 -7.57 24.83
CA ASP A 221 1.46 -7.23 25.90
C ASP A 221 1.51 -8.28 27.01
N ASP A 222 1.64 -9.56 26.65
CA ASP A 222 1.74 -10.66 27.61
C ASP A 222 3.02 -10.61 28.44
N ILE A 223 4.15 -10.23 27.83
CA ILE A 223 5.42 -9.99 28.53
C ILE A 223 5.27 -8.84 29.53
N VAL A 224 4.68 -7.71 29.13
CA VAL A 224 4.47 -6.55 30.02
C VAL A 224 3.59 -6.93 31.22
N ASP A 225 2.52 -7.70 30.98
CA ASP A 225 1.62 -8.14 32.04
C ASP A 225 2.30 -9.14 32.98
N TYR A 226 3.13 -10.05 32.45
CA TYR A 226 3.95 -10.96 33.24
C TYR A 226 4.91 -10.19 34.15
N VAL A 227 5.72 -9.29 33.59
CA VAL A 227 6.69 -8.48 34.33
C VAL A 227 5.97 -7.65 35.39
N SER A 228 4.85 -6.99 35.05
CA SER A 228 4.04 -6.24 36.01
C SER A 228 3.54 -7.13 37.15
N SER A 229 3.07 -8.34 36.85
CA SER A 229 2.60 -9.28 37.87
C SER A 229 3.71 -9.82 38.77
N ARG A 230 4.96 -9.83 38.30
CA ARG A 230 6.13 -10.19 39.13
C ARG A 230 6.54 -9.04 40.06
N GLY A 231 6.27 -7.80 39.65
CA GLY A 231 6.46 -6.59 40.46
C GLY A 231 5.44 -6.41 41.59
N ASP A 232 4.26 -7.01 41.46
CA ASP A 232 3.18 -6.97 42.45
C ASP A 232 3.65 -7.61 43.77
N PHE A 233 3.90 -6.78 44.80
CA PHE A 233 4.26 -7.22 46.14
C PHE A 233 3.09 -7.01 47.09
N ARG A 234 2.61 -8.09 47.71
CA ARG A 234 1.67 -8.02 48.82
C ARG A 234 2.47 -7.95 50.12
N SER A 235 2.64 -6.75 50.67
CA SER A 235 3.25 -6.58 51.99
C SER A 235 2.24 -6.95 53.07
N ASP A 236 2.48 -8.02 53.83
CA ASP A 236 1.67 -8.35 55.01
C ASP A 236 1.97 -7.40 56.21
N THR A 237 2.97 -6.51 56.09
CA THR A 237 3.34 -5.54 57.12
C THR A 237 3.54 -4.13 56.55
N LEU A 238 3.12 -3.11 57.32
CA LEU A 238 2.90 -1.73 56.86
C LEU A 238 4.15 -0.92 56.44
N ASN A 239 5.38 -1.46 56.56
CA ASN A 239 6.62 -0.65 56.46
C ASN A 239 7.79 -1.30 55.68
N GLN A 240 7.56 -2.35 54.88
CA GLN A 240 8.62 -2.88 54.01
C GLN A 240 8.61 -2.21 52.64
N LYS A 241 9.74 -1.61 52.25
CA LYS A 241 9.98 -1.18 50.86
C LYS A 241 9.86 -2.41 49.95
N ASN A 242 9.12 -2.28 48.85
CA ASN A 242 8.92 -3.38 47.91
C ASN A 242 10.27 -3.76 47.25
N PRO A 243 10.81 -4.98 47.48
CA PRO A 243 12.07 -5.40 46.85
C PRO A 243 11.96 -5.52 45.32
N ASN A 244 10.74 -5.58 44.78
CA ASN A 244 10.44 -5.72 43.36
C ASN A 244 10.08 -4.38 42.68
N GLU A 245 10.34 -3.23 43.33
CA GLU A 245 10.04 -1.91 42.75
C GLU A 245 10.71 -1.69 41.38
N TYR A 246 11.95 -2.17 41.20
CA TYR A 246 12.65 -2.10 39.92
C TYR A 246 11.93 -2.87 38.79
N ILE A 247 11.17 -3.93 39.11
CA ILE A 247 10.37 -4.70 38.16
C ILE A 247 9.16 -3.88 37.70
N LEU A 248 8.54 -3.12 38.61
CA LEU A 248 7.45 -2.21 38.25
C LEU A 248 7.94 -1.06 37.36
N VAL A 249 9.11 -0.49 37.68
CA VAL A 249 9.77 0.53 36.83
C VAL A 249 10.06 -0.03 35.44
N LEU A 250 10.55 -1.27 35.35
CA LEU A 250 10.74 -1.96 34.07
C LEU A 250 9.43 -2.08 33.29
N ALA A 251 8.36 -2.55 33.92
CA ALA A 251 7.04 -2.69 33.27
C ALA A 251 6.52 -1.36 32.71
N ASP A 252 6.66 -0.25 33.45
CA ASP A 252 6.24 1.09 33.00
C ASP A 252 7.07 1.61 31.83
N ARG A 253 8.37 1.36 31.86
CA ARG A 253 9.27 1.68 30.74
C ARG A 253 8.94 0.87 29.49
N MET A 254 8.64 -0.41 29.63
CA MET A 254 8.19 -1.26 28.52
C MET A 254 6.86 -0.77 27.95
N ARG A 255 5.88 -0.37 28.79
CA ARG A 255 4.63 0.25 28.32
C ARG A 255 4.88 1.51 27.49
N SER A 256 5.84 2.32 27.90
CA SER A 256 6.22 3.56 27.20
C SER A 256 6.88 3.25 25.85
N THR A 257 7.85 2.34 25.84
CA THR A 257 8.52 1.83 24.63
C THR A 257 7.51 1.27 23.63
N ARG A 258 6.56 0.45 24.10
CA ARG A 258 5.46 -0.09 23.30
C ARG A 258 4.65 1.02 22.61
N ARG A 259 4.22 2.04 23.37
CA ARG A 259 3.43 3.15 22.82
C ARG A 259 4.19 3.89 21.71
N TYR A 260 5.45 4.22 21.97
CA TYR A 260 6.30 4.95 21.02
C TYR A 260 6.50 4.16 19.72
N ILE A 261 6.87 2.88 19.81
CA ILE A 261 7.19 2.05 18.63
C ILE A 261 5.94 1.76 17.81
N ILE A 262 4.81 1.44 18.44
CA ILE A 262 3.54 1.23 17.73
C ILE A 262 3.14 2.49 16.97
N GLN A 263 3.28 3.67 17.57
CA GLN A 263 2.98 4.94 16.91
C GLN A 263 3.91 5.20 15.72
N ASP A 264 5.22 4.94 15.84
CA ASP A 264 6.18 5.05 14.73
C ASP A 264 5.82 4.11 13.57
N ILE A 265 5.56 2.82 13.86
CA ILE A 265 5.17 1.83 12.85
C ILE A 265 3.89 2.25 12.12
N MET A 266 2.86 2.66 12.87
CA MET A 266 1.58 3.08 12.30
C MET A 266 1.72 4.34 11.43
N ASN A 267 2.54 5.31 11.84
CA ASN A 267 2.80 6.51 11.07
C ASN A 267 3.54 6.20 9.76
N ARG A 268 4.58 5.36 9.81
CA ARG A 268 5.32 4.92 8.61
C ARG A 268 4.40 4.18 7.65
N TYR A 269 3.61 3.22 8.16
CA TYR A 269 2.65 2.47 7.36
C TYR A 269 1.59 3.37 6.72
N ALA A 270 1.06 4.35 7.46
CA ALA A 270 0.10 5.32 6.91
C ALA A 270 0.71 6.18 5.79
N LEU A 271 1.95 6.64 5.96
CA LEU A 271 2.69 7.40 4.95
C LEU A 271 2.97 6.56 3.70
N GLU A 272 3.40 5.32 3.85
CA GLU A 272 3.63 4.41 2.72
C GLU A 272 2.34 4.07 1.97
N LYS A 273 1.24 3.82 2.70
CA LYS A 273 -0.06 3.60 2.09
C LYS A 273 -0.54 4.82 1.31
N LYS A 274 -0.34 6.03 1.86
CA LYS A 274 -0.64 7.28 1.15
C LYS A 274 0.19 7.40 -0.13
N LYS A 275 1.51 7.16 -0.07
CA LYS A 275 2.39 7.18 -1.25
C LYS A 275 1.96 6.16 -2.31
N LYS A 276 1.59 4.94 -1.92
CA LYS A 276 1.07 3.90 -2.84
C LYS A 276 -0.22 4.37 -3.52
N LEU A 277 -1.17 4.91 -2.76
CA LEU A 277 -2.43 5.43 -3.30
C LEU A 277 -2.22 6.63 -4.24
N GLU A 278 -1.32 7.55 -3.89
CA GLU A 278 -0.95 8.68 -4.75
C GLU A 278 -0.27 8.20 -6.05
N LYS A 279 0.56 7.16 -5.98
CA LYS A 279 1.17 6.55 -7.16
C LYS A 279 0.11 5.88 -8.05
N GLU A 280 -0.79 5.09 -7.46
CA GLU A 280 -1.91 4.47 -8.18
C GLU A 280 -2.82 5.51 -8.84
N LEU A 281 -3.06 6.66 -8.18
CA LEU A 281 -3.80 7.78 -8.77
C LEU A 281 -3.05 8.37 -9.96
N LYS A 282 -1.75 8.67 -9.82
CA LYS A 282 -0.93 9.19 -10.92
C LYS A 282 -0.86 8.26 -12.12
N GLU A 283 -0.84 6.94 -11.90
CA GLU A 283 -0.86 5.95 -12.97
C GLU A 283 -2.23 5.86 -13.67
N ARG A 284 -3.31 6.26 -13.00
CA ARG A 284 -4.65 6.35 -13.58
C ARG A 284 -4.91 7.68 -14.30
N GLU A 285 -4.23 8.75 -13.88
CA GLU A 285 -4.35 10.08 -14.48
C GLU A 285 -3.81 10.12 -15.91
N ALA A 286 -4.37 11.02 -16.72
CA ALA A 286 -3.87 11.27 -18.07
C ALA A 286 -2.43 11.82 -18.02
N SER A 287 -1.57 11.32 -18.90
CA SER A 287 -0.21 11.84 -19.04
C SER A 287 -0.22 13.27 -19.59
N ALA A 288 0.82 14.05 -19.29
CA ALA A 288 0.91 15.43 -19.76
C ALA A 288 0.91 15.53 -21.30
N GLU A 289 1.51 14.55 -21.98
CA GLU A 289 1.54 14.47 -23.44
C GLU A 289 0.15 14.16 -24.02
N GLU A 290 -0.59 13.21 -23.43
CA GLU A 290 -1.98 12.94 -23.83
C GLU A 290 -2.86 14.19 -23.66
N VAL A 291 -2.72 14.93 -22.55
CA VAL A 291 -3.48 16.16 -22.28
C VAL A 291 -3.15 17.27 -23.29
N ILE A 292 -1.88 17.41 -23.69
CA ILE A 292 -1.47 18.42 -24.67
C ILE A 292 -1.89 18.02 -26.09
N GLY A 293 -1.76 16.75 -26.44
CA GLY A 293 -2.01 16.22 -27.79
C GLY A 293 -3.45 16.36 -28.26
N ILE A 294 -4.41 16.38 -27.33
CA ILE A 294 -5.83 16.53 -27.67
C ILE A 294 -6.29 17.97 -27.91
N GLY A 295 -5.46 18.98 -27.61
CA GLY A 295 -5.89 20.38 -27.62
C GLY A 295 -6.36 20.88 -28.99
N THR A 296 -5.75 20.40 -30.07
CA THR A 296 -6.12 20.78 -31.45
C THR A 296 -7.48 20.19 -31.84
N ALA A 297 -7.70 18.90 -31.56
CA ALA A 297 -8.98 18.23 -31.79
C ALA A 297 -10.11 18.86 -30.96
N PHE A 298 -9.82 19.27 -29.72
CA PHE A 298 -10.79 19.97 -28.87
C PHE A 298 -11.22 21.32 -29.44
N ASN A 299 -10.28 22.14 -29.94
CA ASN A 299 -10.61 23.43 -30.56
C ASN A 299 -11.43 23.24 -31.84
N HIS A 300 -11.05 22.27 -32.68
CA HIS A 300 -11.77 21.97 -33.91
C HIS A 300 -13.19 21.46 -33.62
N GLY A 301 -13.35 20.57 -32.65
CA GLY A 301 -14.65 20.10 -32.20
C GLY A 301 -15.53 21.21 -31.61
N LEU A 302 -14.96 22.19 -30.88
CA LEU A 302 -15.71 23.35 -30.39
C LEU A 302 -16.26 24.21 -31.54
N TYR A 303 -15.49 24.35 -32.62
CA TYR A 303 -15.96 25.02 -33.83
C TYR A 303 -17.07 24.23 -34.54
N LEU A 304 -16.90 22.91 -34.69
CA LEU A 304 -17.92 22.05 -35.30
C LEU A 304 -19.23 22.07 -34.50
N PHE A 305 -19.16 22.09 -33.16
CA PHE A 305 -20.33 22.22 -32.28
C PHE A 305 -21.09 23.54 -32.50
N TRP A 306 -20.37 24.64 -32.74
CA TRP A 306 -21.00 25.92 -33.12
C TRP A 306 -21.70 25.85 -34.48
N VAL A 307 -21.12 25.16 -35.46
CA VAL A 307 -21.72 24.95 -36.80
C VAL A 307 -23.00 24.11 -36.67
N GLU A 308 -22.94 23.00 -35.93
CA GLU A 308 -24.08 22.12 -35.68
C GLU A 308 -25.25 22.86 -35.01
N LYS A 309 -24.97 23.65 -33.95
CA LYS A 309 -26.01 24.45 -33.27
C LYS A 309 -26.71 25.45 -34.21
N ARG A 310 -26.02 25.92 -35.25
CA ARG A 310 -26.55 26.84 -36.26
C ARG A 310 -27.18 26.14 -37.46
N TYR A 311 -27.02 24.82 -37.60
CA TYR A 311 -27.52 24.05 -38.74
C TYR A 311 -29.03 24.26 -38.93
N ASN A 312 -29.82 24.00 -37.90
CA ASN A 312 -31.29 24.13 -37.97
C ASN A 312 -31.75 25.55 -38.32
N PHE A 313 -31.15 26.58 -37.72
CA PHE A 313 -31.52 27.97 -37.99
C PHE A 313 -31.16 28.40 -39.40
N LYS A 314 -29.96 28.05 -39.89
CA LYS A 314 -29.53 28.37 -41.26
C LYS A 314 -30.36 27.61 -42.29
N TYR A 315 -30.62 26.32 -42.04
CA TYR A 315 -31.49 25.50 -42.88
C TYR A 315 -32.88 26.11 -42.99
N LEU A 316 -33.49 26.47 -41.86
CA LEU A 316 -34.82 27.10 -41.82
C LEU A 316 -34.83 28.47 -42.49
N ALA A 317 -33.77 29.27 -42.36
CA ALA A 317 -33.66 30.55 -43.03
C ALA A 317 -33.62 30.41 -44.56
N VAL A 318 -32.82 29.47 -45.07
CA VAL A 318 -32.73 29.18 -46.51
C VAL A 318 -34.07 28.63 -47.02
N GLU A 319 -34.71 27.75 -46.26
CA GLU A 319 -36.03 27.20 -46.59
C GLU A 319 -37.10 28.30 -46.62
N LYS A 320 -37.06 29.22 -45.66
CA LYS A 320 -37.96 30.38 -45.60
C LYS A 320 -37.78 31.26 -46.84
N VAL A 321 -36.56 31.57 -47.24
CA VAL A 321 -36.28 32.37 -48.46
C VAL A 321 -36.81 31.63 -49.69
N ARG A 322 -36.52 30.33 -49.82
CA ARG A 322 -36.99 29.50 -50.93
C ARG A 322 -38.52 29.51 -51.04
N ILE A 323 -39.22 29.23 -49.95
CA ILE A 323 -40.70 29.21 -49.91
C ILE A 323 -41.27 30.61 -50.15
N THR A 324 -40.65 31.67 -49.62
CA THR A 324 -41.11 33.04 -49.83
C THR A 324 -41.03 33.44 -51.30
N LEU A 325 -39.92 33.12 -51.99
CA LEU A 325 -39.78 33.33 -53.44
C LEU A 325 -40.80 32.51 -54.23
N GLU A 326 -41.06 31.27 -53.78
CA GLU A 326 -42.06 30.41 -54.40
C GLU A 326 -43.47 31.01 -54.33
N VAL A 327 -43.87 31.45 -53.13
CA VAL A 327 -45.18 32.08 -52.89
C VAL A 327 -45.30 33.41 -53.61
N LEU A 328 -44.27 34.25 -53.60
CA LEU A 328 -44.28 35.54 -54.28
C LEU A 328 -44.48 35.39 -55.79
N GLY A 329 -43.77 34.43 -56.40
CA GLY A 329 -43.92 34.13 -57.83
C GLY A 329 -45.31 33.61 -58.18
N MET A 330 -45.91 32.77 -57.34
CA MET A 330 -47.30 32.32 -57.51
C MET A 330 -48.31 33.47 -57.37
N LEU A 331 -48.13 34.35 -56.38
CA LEU A 331 -49.00 35.51 -56.17
C LEU A 331 -48.93 36.49 -57.35
N MET A 332 -47.75 36.72 -57.92
CA MET A 332 -47.59 37.53 -59.13
C MET A 332 -48.36 36.94 -60.31
N GLY A 333 -48.33 35.62 -60.50
CA GLY A 333 -49.10 34.93 -61.53
C GLY A 333 -50.61 35.11 -61.34
N VAL A 334 -51.11 34.93 -60.12
CA VAL A 334 -52.54 35.14 -59.78
C VAL A 334 -52.96 36.60 -59.95
N PHE A 335 -52.09 37.55 -59.58
CA PHE A 335 -52.35 38.97 -59.74
C PHE A 335 -52.51 39.36 -61.22
N ILE A 336 -51.68 38.81 -62.11
CA ILE A 336 -51.79 39.04 -63.56
C ILE A 336 -53.14 38.54 -64.10
N VAL A 337 -53.60 37.37 -63.66
CA VAL A 337 -54.94 36.85 -64.02
C VAL A 337 -56.04 37.78 -63.51
N GLY A 338 -55.94 38.26 -62.26
CA GLY A 338 -56.89 39.21 -61.68
C GLY A 338 -56.97 40.54 -62.43
N MET A 339 -55.82 41.08 -62.85
CA MET A 339 -55.76 42.29 -63.68
C MET A 339 -56.41 42.10 -65.05
N GLY A 340 -56.24 40.93 -65.67
CA GLY A 340 -56.91 40.58 -66.92
C GLY A 340 -58.42 40.41 -66.77
N TYR A 341 -58.89 39.88 -65.63
CA TYR A 341 -60.32 39.77 -65.32
C TYR A 341 -61.00 41.13 -65.12
N LEU A 342 -60.33 42.06 -64.43
CA LEU A 342 -60.85 43.40 -64.18
C LEU A 342 -60.78 44.33 -65.39
N GLY A 343 -60.15 43.90 -66.50
CA GLY A 343 -59.89 44.75 -67.66
C GLY A 343 -58.94 45.92 -67.37
N ALA A 344 -58.21 45.85 -66.25
CA ALA A 344 -57.33 46.91 -65.77
C ALA A 344 -55.91 46.82 -66.36
N GLY A 345 -55.61 45.79 -67.15
CA GLY A 345 -54.32 45.56 -67.79
C GLY A 345 -54.43 45.25 -69.28
N ALA A 346 -53.29 45.29 -69.98
CA ALA A 346 -53.20 45.02 -71.43
C ALA A 346 -53.31 43.53 -71.81
N VAL A 347 -53.55 42.65 -70.83
CA VAL A 347 -53.52 41.19 -70.99
C VAL A 347 -54.94 40.65 -70.84
N SER A 348 -55.38 39.84 -71.81
CA SER A 348 -56.69 39.17 -71.72
C SER A 348 -56.69 38.05 -70.67
N ILE A 349 -57.86 37.62 -70.20
CA ILE A 349 -57.99 36.53 -69.21
C ILE A 349 -57.28 35.24 -69.70
N GLY A 350 -57.44 34.89 -70.98
CA GLY A 350 -56.83 33.70 -71.56
C GLY A 350 -55.30 33.77 -71.56
N GLU A 351 -54.73 34.90 -71.94
CA GLU A 351 -53.28 35.15 -71.89
C GLU A 351 -52.77 35.17 -70.44
N GLY A 352 -53.54 35.74 -69.51
CA GLY A 352 -53.21 35.77 -68.08
C GLY A 352 -53.10 34.37 -67.48
N ILE A 353 -54.01 33.45 -67.86
CA ILE A 353 -53.96 32.04 -67.40
C ILE A 353 -52.68 31.35 -67.89
N ILE A 354 -52.31 31.56 -69.16
CA ILE A 354 -51.09 30.99 -69.74
C ILE A 354 -49.84 31.53 -69.02
N VAL A 355 -49.78 32.84 -68.79
CA VAL A 355 -48.69 33.49 -68.04
C VAL A 355 -48.61 32.96 -66.61
N CYS A 356 -49.74 32.78 -65.92
CA CYS A 356 -49.77 32.20 -64.59
C CYS A 356 -49.24 30.75 -64.57
N GLY A 357 -49.63 29.93 -65.54
CA GLY A 357 -49.09 28.57 -65.70
C GLY A 357 -47.59 28.54 -65.93
N MET A 358 -47.07 29.43 -66.80
CA MET A 358 -45.62 29.57 -67.03
C MET A 358 -44.89 30.06 -65.77
N MET A 359 -45.47 30.99 -65.02
CA MET A 359 -44.90 31.49 -63.76
C MET A 359 -44.82 30.40 -62.71
N ILE A 360 -45.86 29.58 -62.55
CA ILE A 360 -45.85 28.44 -61.62
C ILE A 360 -44.75 27.45 -62.01
N ALA A 361 -44.64 27.09 -63.30
CA ALA A 361 -43.61 26.17 -63.78
C ALA A 361 -42.19 26.73 -63.57
N PHE A 362 -41.98 28.01 -63.91
CA PHE A 362 -40.71 28.72 -63.72
C PHE A 362 -40.28 28.74 -62.25
N VAL A 363 -41.20 29.13 -61.37
CA VAL A 363 -40.94 29.24 -59.94
C VAL A 363 -40.66 27.86 -59.32
N LYS A 364 -41.40 26.83 -59.69
CA LYS A 364 -41.15 25.45 -59.23
C LYS A 364 -39.79 24.91 -59.67
N PHE A 365 -39.34 25.28 -60.87
CA PHE A 365 -38.05 24.86 -61.39
C PHE A 365 -36.89 25.57 -60.68
N PHE A 366 -36.90 26.91 -60.67
CA PHE A 366 -35.82 27.72 -60.08
C PHE A 366 -35.81 27.73 -58.55
N CYS A 367 -36.96 27.57 -57.90
CA CYS A 367 -37.05 27.41 -56.43
C CYS A 367 -37.00 25.95 -55.98
N SER A 368 -36.60 25.02 -56.86
CA SER A 368 -36.41 23.63 -56.47
C SER A 368 -35.23 23.45 -55.50
N ARG A 369 -35.25 22.37 -54.72
CA ARG A 369 -34.17 22.05 -53.77
C ARG A 369 -32.79 21.94 -54.41
N GLN A 370 -32.72 21.56 -55.70
CA GLN A 370 -31.45 21.40 -56.41
C GLN A 370 -30.74 22.73 -56.65
N PHE A 371 -31.47 23.80 -57.01
CA PHE A 371 -30.90 25.13 -57.18
C PHE A 371 -30.45 25.76 -55.86
N PHE A 372 -31.10 25.38 -54.76
CA PHE A 372 -30.76 25.86 -53.42
C PHE A 372 -29.71 25.01 -52.70
N LEU A 373 -29.28 23.88 -53.28
CA LEU A 373 -28.31 22.94 -52.68
C LEU A 373 -27.04 23.63 -52.12
N PRO A 374 -26.40 24.57 -52.84
CA PRO A 374 -25.18 25.23 -52.36
C PRO A 374 -25.39 26.16 -51.16
N PHE A 375 -26.64 26.57 -50.89
CA PHE A 375 -26.98 27.47 -49.80
C PHE A 375 -27.37 26.73 -48.52
N TYR A 376 -27.68 25.43 -48.60
CA TYR A 376 -27.95 24.65 -47.40
C TYR A 376 -26.67 24.45 -46.57
N PRO A 377 -26.77 24.52 -45.23
CA PRO A 377 -25.64 24.19 -44.38
C PRO A 377 -25.22 22.73 -44.57
N GLN A 378 -23.93 22.44 -44.47
CA GLN A 378 -23.43 21.07 -44.43
C GLN A 378 -23.70 20.45 -43.06
N ASP A 379 -24.09 19.19 -43.05
CA ASP A 379 -24.20 18.39 -41.83
C ASP A 379 -22.78 18.04 -41.35
N VAL A 380 -22.49 18.38 -40.09
CA VAL A 380 -21.16 18.24 -39.47
C VAL A 380 -21.19 17.31 -38.25
N THR A 381 -22.33 16.68 -37.94
CA THR A 381 -22.48 15.84 -36.75
C THR A 381 -21.51 14.66 -36.76
N ALA A 382 -21.29 14.02 -37.92
CA ALA A 382 -20.36 12.90 -38.04
C ALA A 382 -18.89 13.32 -37.79
N ASP A 383 -18.49 14.50 -38.26
CA ASP A 383 -17.15 15.03 -38.04
C ASP A 383 -16.95 15.46 -36.58
N LEU A 384 -18.00 16.00 -35.95
CA LEU A 384 -17.99 16.35 -34.53
C LEU A 384 -17.82 15.11 -33.66
N GLU A 385 -18.61 14.05 -33.90
CA GLU A 385 -18.52 12.80 -33.14
C GLU A 385 -17.14 12.14 -33.29
N LYS A 386 -16.54 12.22 -34.48
CA LYS A 386 -15.18 11.73 -34.75
C LYS A 386 -14.16 12.46 -33.87
N ASP A 387 -14.22 13.80 -33.82
CA ASP A 387 -13.30 14.58 -32.99
C ASP A 387 -13.53 14.35 -31.50
N VAL A 388 -14.80 14.26 -31.07
CA VAL A 388 -15.17 13.91 -29.70
C VAL A 388 -14.58 12.55 -29.31
N GLY A 389 -14.61 11.58 -30.22
CA GLY A 389 -14.02 10.26 -30.03
C GLY A 389 -12.51 10.28 -29.76
N ILE A 390 -11.78 11.25 -30.32
CA ILE A 390 -10.31 11.35 -30.19
C ILE A 390 -9.91 11.73 -28.76
N TYR A 391 -10.58 12.70 -28.14
CA TYR A 391 -10.18 13.22 -26.83
C TYR A 391 -10.99 12.66 -25.66
N THR A 392 -12.11 11.98 -25.92
CA THR A 392 -12.93 11.30 -24.91
C THR A 392 -12.12 10.34 -24.00
N PRO A 393 -11.22 9.47 -24.51
CA PRO A 393 -10.43 8.57 -23.67
C PRO A 393 -9.51 9.32 -22.70
N VAL A 394 -9.00 10.48 -23.10
CA VAL A 394 -8.13 11.32 -22.27
C VAL A 394 -8.95 12.04 -21.21
N PHE A 395 -10.11 12.60 -21.58
CA PHE A 395 -11.05 13.25 -20.66
C PHE A 395 -11.51 12.31 -19.53
N ARG A 396 -11.64 11.00 -19.80
CA ARG A 396 -11.97 9.99 -18.76
C ARG A 396 -10.89 9.87 -17.68
N LYS A 397 -9.62 9.98 -18.09
CA LYS A 397 -8.45 9.85 -17.23
C LYS A 397 -8.03 11.19 -16.61
N MET A 398 -8.66 12.31 -16.95
CA MET A 398 -8.29 13.59 -16.34
C MET A 398 -8.85 13.69 -14.93
N SER A 399 -8.03 14.16 -13.99
CA SER A 399 -8.53 14.62 -12.68
C SER A 399 -9.14 16.02 -12.78
N LYS A 400 -9.90 16.42 -11.75
CA LYS A 400 -10.51 17.75 -11.65
C LYS A 400 -9.48 18.88 -11.85
N MET A 401 -8.27 18.71 -11.35
CA MET A 401 -7.20 19.70 -11.49
C MET A 401 -6.68 19.78 -12.94
N GLN A 402 -6.46 18.64 -13.58
CA GLN A 402 -6.01 18.57 -14.98
C GLN A 402 -7.05 19.16 -15.93
N MET A 403 -8.33 18.84 -15.72
CA MET A 403 -9.43 19.35 -16.53
C MET A 403 -9.57 20.87 -16.41
N ASN A 404 -9.47 21.40 -15.19
CA ASN A 404 -9.43 22.85 -14.95
C ASN A 404 -8.25 23.53 -15.64
N ALA A 405 -7.04 22.96 -15.53
CA ALA A 405 -5.85 23.51 -16.18
C ALA A 405 -5.99 23.49 -17.71
N PHE A 406 -6.52 22.40 -18.27
CA PHE A 406 -6.78 22.25 -19.69
C PHE A 406 -7.74 23.33 -20.21
N LEU A 407 -8.93 23.46 -19.61
CA LEU A 407 -9.89 24.48 -20.06
C LEU A 407 -9.41 25.91 -19.81
N ASN A 408 -8.72 26.19 -18.70
CA ASN A 408 -8.10 27.50 -18.47
C ASN A 408 -7.11 27.88 -19.56
N LYS A 409 -6.33 26.92 -20.06
CA LYS A 409 -5.44 27.13 -21.22
C LYS A 409 -6.24 27.43 -22.49
N HIS A 410 -7.32 26.68 -22.75
CA HIS A 410 -8.16 26.86 -23.93
C HIS A 410 -9.02 28.12 -23.91
N MET A 411 -9.37 28.65 -22.73
CA MET A 411 -10.03 29.96 -22.59
C MET A 411 -9.13 31.12 -22.97
N ARG A 412 -7.81 30.99 -22.73
CA ARG A 412 -6.80 32.00 -23.08
C ARG A 412 -6.35 31.91 -24.54
N ASN A 413 -6.81 30.90 -25.30
CA ASN A 413 -6.48 30.79 -26.72
C ASN A 413 -7.28 31.84 -27.53
N SER A 414 -6.57 32.64 -28.32
CA SER A 414 -7.16 33.71 -29.14
C SER A 414 -8.22 33.19 -30.12
N GLU A 415 -8.03 31.98 -30.65
CA GLU A 415 -8.97 31.35 -31.60
C GLU A 415 -10.35 31.05 -30.98
N ASN A 416 -10.38 30.81 -29.67
CA ASN A 416 -11.61 30.44 -28.97
C ASN A 416 -12.40 31.63 -28.42
N THR A 417 -11.86 32.86 -28.52
CA THR A 417 -12.44 34.06 -27.91
C THR A 417 -13.91 34.28 -28.28
N LEU A 418 -14.27 34.01 -29.55
CA LEU A 418 -15.64 34.14 -30.06
C LEU A 418 -16.56 32.98 -29.65
N LEU A 419 -15.98 31.85 -29.23
CA LEU A 419 -16.67 30.60 -28.90
C LEU A 419 -16.74 30.32 -27.39
N LEU A 420 -16.12 31.15 -26.55
CA LEU A 420 -16.07 30.93 -25.09
C LEU A 420 -17.44 30.72 -24.43
N HIS A 421 -18.46 31.45 -24.89
CA HIS A 421 -19.83 31.34 -24.37
C HIS A 421 -20.46 29.96 -24.58
N LEU A 422 -19.96 29.17 -25.54
CA LEU A 422 -20.44 27.81 -25.83
C LEU A 422 -19.65 26.73 -25.12
N MET A 423 -18.50 27.07 -24.54
CA MET A 423 -17.60 26.09 -23.91
C MET A 423 -18.27 25.29 -22.77
N PRO A 424 -19.09 25.88 -21.88
CA PRO A 424 -19.79 25.11 -20.85
C PRO A 424 -20.80 24.11 -21.42
N GLU A 425 -21.57 24.51 -22.43
CA GLU A 425 -22.52 23.62 -23.11
C GLU A 425 -21.82 22.52 -23.88
N TYR A 426 -20.70 22.84 -24.52
CA TYR A 426 -19.89 21.88 -25.26
C TYR A 426 -19.27 20.82 -24.32
N VAL A 427 -18.79 21.24 -23.15
CA VAL A 427 -18.30 20.32 -22.12
C VAL A 427 -19.43 19.42 -21.60
N LYS A 428 -20.64 19.96 -21.37
CA LYS A 428 -21.84 19.16 -21.02
C LYS A 428 -22.16 18.14 -22.11
N TYR A 429 -22.06 18.53 -23.38
CA TYR A 429 -22.26 17.65 -24.52
C TYR A 429 -21.25 16.49 -24.54
N ILE A 430 -19.96 16.77 -24.35
CA ILE A 430 -18.89 15.74 -24.31
C ILE A 430 -19.19 14.68 -23.24
N PHE A 431 -19.51 15.09 -22.00
CA PHE A 431 -19.84 14.15 -20.93
C PHE A 431 -21.18 13.42 -21.17
N SER A 432 -22.06 13.99 -21.98
CA SER A 432 -23.34 13.37 -22.34
C SER A 432 -23.18 12.25 -23.36
N VAL A 433 -22.32 12.45 -24.35
CA VAL A 433 -22.08 11.51 -25.47
C VAL A 433 -21.00 10.46 -25.14
N MET A 434 -20.23 10.68 -24.08
CA MET A 434 -19.18 9.76 -23.62
C MET A 434 -19.73 8.35 -23.28
N PRO A 435 -19.20 7.27 -23.87
CA PRO A 435 -19.54 5.90 -23.49
C PRO A 435 -19.06 5.59 -22.06
N ASP A 436 -19.75 4.69 -21.35
CA ASP A 436 -19.32 4.11 -20.07
C ASP A 436 -18.95 5.12 -18.96
N ARG A 437 -19.92 5.93 -18.53
CA ARG A 437 -19.77 6.94 -17.46
C ARG A 437 -19.35 6.39 -16.08
N LYS A 438 -19.26 5.06 -15.91
CA LYS A 438 -18.86 4.43 -14.65
C LYS A 438 -17.34 4.43 -14.41
N ASP A 439 -16.55 4.62 -15.47
CA ASP A 439 -15.08 4.61 -15.42
C ASP A 439 -14.45 6.01 -15.39
N LEU A 440 -15.27 7.04 -15.13
CA LEU A 440 -14.79 8.41 -14.94
C LEU A 440 -14.06 8.54 -13.60
N LEU A 441 -12.89 9.20 -13.61
CA LEU A 441 -12.19 9.57 -12.38
C LEU A 441 -12.91 10.65 -11.57
N MET A 442 -13.74 11.46 -12.23
CA MET A 442 -14.55 12.51 -11.61
C MET A 442 -15.95 12.02 -11.29
N THR A 443 -16.49 12.41 -10.13
CA THR A 443 -17.90 12.16 -9.79
C THR A 443 -18.83 13.12 -10.52
N SER A 444 -20.14 12.83 -10.54
CA SER A 444 -21.12 13.74 -11.14
C SER A 444 -21.14 15.12 -10.45
N ASP A 445 -20.89 15.16 -9.15
CA ASP A 445 -20.83 16.39 -8.37
C ASP A 445 -19.57 17.19 -8.74
N ASP A 446 -18.42 16.52 -8.91
CA ASP A 446 -17.18 17.16 -9.38
C ASP A 446 -17.35 17.80 -10.76
N ILE A 447 -18.08 17.14 -11.67
CA ILE A 447 -18.35 17.64 -13.03
C ILE A 447 -19.22 18.90 -12.98
N ASN A 448 -20.28 18.90 -12.15
CA ASN A 448 -21.17 20.06 -12.00
C ASN A 448 -20.44 21.25 -11.39
N GLU A 449 -19.72 21.05 -10.29
CA GLU A 449 -18.93 22.09 -9.62
C GLU A 449 -17.87 22.67 -10.57
N PHE A 450 -17.22 21.80 -11.35
CA PHE A 450 -16.26 22.21 -12.37
C PHE A 450 -16.88 23.08 -13.48
N ILE A 451 -18.07 22.73 -13.96
CA ILE A 451 -18.79 23.50 -14.99
C ILE A 451 -19.20 24.87 -14.45
N GLU A 452 -19.68 24.96 -13.21
CA GLU A 452 -20.00 26.23 -12.56
C GLU A 452 -18.76 27.12 -12.45
N HIS A 453 -17.63 26.54 -12.04
CA HIS A 453 -16.35 27.25 -12.03
C HIS A 453 -15.90 27.73 -13.40
N LEU A 454 -16.12 26.93 -14.45
CA LEU A 454 -15.84 27.31 -15.83
C LEU A 454 -16.69 28.51 -16.26
N GLU A 455 -18.00 28.49 -16.01
CA GLU A 455 -18.91 29.60 -16.32
C GLU A 455 -18.49 30.90 -15.61
N LEU A 456 -18.11 30.80 -14.33
CA LEU A 456 -17.56 31.91 -13.56
C LEU A 456 -16.25 32.44 -14.17
N ASN A 457 -15.33 31.56 -14.55
CA ASN A 457 -14.03 31.97 -15.11
C ASN A 457 -14.18 32.61 -16.49
N ILE A 458 -15.08 32.11 -17.35
CA ILE A 458 -15.42 32.73 -18.63
C ILE A 458 -15.98 34.12 -18.41
N SER A 459 -16.90 34.28 -17.44
CA SER A 459 -17.50 35.58 -17.12
C SER A 459 -16.46 36.61 -16.64
N LYS A 460 -15.46 36.18 -15.86
CA LYS A 460 -14.34 37.03 -15.42
C LYS A 460 -13.45 37.44 -16.59
N PHE A 461 -13.08 36.46 -17.43
CA PHE A 461 -12.24 36.69 -18.60
C PHE A 461 -12.89 37.67 -19.60
N GLN A 462 -14.19 37.50 -19.89
CA GLN A 462 -14.94 38.42 -20.75
C GLN A 462 -15.07 39.84 -20.18
N ARG A 463 -15.02 39.98 -18.84
CA ARG A 463 -15.05 41.28 -18.14
C ARG A 463 -13.66 41.92 -18.04
N GLY A 464 -12.60 41.28 -18.53
CA GLY A 464 -11.23 41.81 -18.48
C GLY A 464 -10.65 41.89 -17.07
N ARG A 465 -11.07 41.01 -16.15
CA ARG A 465 -10.59 40.94 -14.76
C ARG A 465 -9.87 39.64 -14.45
#